data_AF-A0A4R3TAC7-F1
#
_entry.id   AF-A0A4R3TAC7-F1
#
_cell.length_a   1.000
_cell.length_b   1.000
_cell.length_c   1.000
_cell.angle_alpha   90.00
_cell.angle_beta   90.00
_cell.angle_gamma   90.00
#
_symmetry.space_group_name_H-M   'P 1'
#
loop_
_entity.id
_entity.type
_entity.pdbx_description
1 polymer ?
#
loop_
_entity_poly.entity_id
_entity_poly.type
_entity_poly.pdbx_seq_one_letter_code
_entity_poly.pdbx_strand_id
1 'polypeptide(L)'
;MAQSFRQSMAWLHTWAGLIPAWIVCVIFLFGTSAYFEREISAWMRPEVHSAPVSAKALDAAGRVLAARGVGAESWTVTIPGKRGGDALLASWLMPGQSWRDRHEVRFDPATGRELQVRDTEGGYFLYRFHFDLHAMPVSWARMIVSMAALAMLVAIISGIVTHKKIFADFFMLRFNKGP
;
A
#
# COMPACT_ATOMS: atom_id res chain seq x y z
N MET A 1 0.82 37.14 -32.44
CA MET A 1 0.09 36.05 -33.13
C MET A 1 -0.85 35.41 -32.13
N ALA A 2 -2.16 35.56 -32.29
CA ALA A 2 -3.14 34.91 -31.43
C ALA A 2 -3.13 33.40 -31.72
N GLN A 3 -2.92 32.56 -30.71
CA GLN A 3 -3.02 31.11 -30.87
C GLN A 3 -4.44 30.74 -31.30
N SER A 4 -4.55 29.83 -32.26
CA SER A 4 -5.84 29.25 -32.64
C SER A 4 -6.43 28.46 -31.46
N PHE A 5 -7.74 28.53 -31.27
CA PHE A 5 -8.46 27.81 -30.21
C PHE A 5 -8.10 26.32 -30.13
N ARG A 6 -7.88 25.68 -31.29
CA ARG A 6 -7.47 24.27 -31.39
C ARG A 6 -6.08 24.02 -30.81
N GLN A 7 -5.16 24.97 -30.99
CA GLN A 7 -3.79 24.87 -30.49
C GLN A 7 -3.74 25.04 -28.97
N SER A 8 -4.55 25.94 -28.43
CA SER A 8 -4.74 26.11 -26.98
C SER A 8 -5.36 24.87 -26.33
N MET A 9 -6.41 24.30 -26.94
CA MET A 9 -7.04 23.06 -26.43
C MET A 9 -6.10 21.85 -26.46
N ALA A 10 -5.29 21.69 -27.51
CA ALA A 10 -4.30 20.61 -27.59
C ALA A 10 -3.20 20.76 -26.53
N TRP A 11 -2.73 21.99 -26.30
CA TRP A 11 -1.77 22.29 -25.24
C TRP A 11 -2.37 21.98 -23.87
N LEU A 12 -3.59 22.48 -23.59
CA LEU A 12 -4.29 22.24 -22.32
C LEU A 12 -4.48 20.75 -22.06
N HIS A 13 -4.97 19.99 -23.06
CA HIS A 13 -5.16 18.54 -22.94
C HIS A 13 -3.83 17.82 -22.64
N THR A 14 -2.75 18.21 -23.31
CA THR A 14 -1.42 17.62 -23.09
C THR A 14 -0.96 17.81 -21.65
N TRP A 15 -1.02 19.05 -21.13
CA TRP A 15 -0.52 19.34 -19.78
C TRP A 15 -1.48 18.87 -18.68
N ALA A 16 -2.79 18.97 -18.91
CA ALA A 16 -3.81 18.44 -18.01
C ALA A 16 -3.80 16.91 -17.93
N GLY A 17 -3.28 16.21 -18.96
CA GLY A 17 -3.03 14.77 -18.91
C GLY A 17 -1.66 14.44 -18.32
N LEU A 18 -0.59 15.12 -18.74
CA LEU A 18 0.79 14.77 -18.41
C LEU A 18 1.10 14.90 -16.91
N ILE A 19 0.66 15.97 -16.26
CA ILE A 19 0.96 16.19 -14.83
C ILE A 19 0.26 15.14 -13.96
N PRO A 20 -1.07 14.91 -14.07
CA PRO A 20 -1.74 13.84 -13.34
C PRO A 20 -1.20 12.46 -13.70
N ALA A 21 -0.79 12.22 -14.96
CA ALA A 21 -0.23 10.94 -15.38
C ALA A 21 1.04 10.58 -14.58
N TRP A 22 1.94 11.53 -14.31
CA TRP A 22 3.11 11.26 -13.47
C TRP A 22 2.73 10.89 -12.04
N ILE A 23 1.78 11.61 -11.46
CA ILE A 23 1.28 11.34 -10.09
C ILE A 23 0.65 9.95 -10.04
N VAL A 24 -0.26 9.65 -10.96
CA VAL A 24 -0.97 8.37 -11.07
C VAL A 24 0.00 7.23 -11.39
N CYS A 25 1.04 7.46 -12.20
CA CYS A 25 2.08 6.47 -12.50
C CYS A 25 2.81 6.04 -11.23
N VAL A 26 3.23 6.99 -10.40
CA VAL A 26 3.84 6.72 -9.10
C VAL A 26 2.84 5.98 -8.19
N ILE A 27 1.59 6.46 -8.08
CA ILE A 27 0.56 5.80 -7.27
C ILE A 27 0.37 4.33 -7.70
N PHE A 28 0.28 4.06 -8.99
CA PHE A 28 0.13 2.70 -9.50
C PHE A 28 1.37 1.85 -9.28
N LEU A 29 2.58 2.38 -9.46
CA LEU A 29 3.81 1.64 -9.18
C LEU A 29 3.85 1.13 -7.73
N PHE A 30 3.53 2.00 -6.77
CA PHE A 30 3.47 1.64 -5.36
C PHE A 30 2.29 0.71 -5.06
N GLY A 31 1.14 0.92 -5.71
CA GLY A 31 -0.04 0.05 -5.59
C GLY A 31 0.21 -1.37 -6.10
N THR A 32 0.89 -1.52 -7.25
CA THR A 32 1.29 -2.83 -7.78
C THR A 32 2.26 -3.51 -6.83
N SER A 33 3.22 -2.76 -6.28
CA SER A 33 4.18 -3.30 -5.31
C SER A 33 3.50 -3.70 -3.98
N ALA A 34 2.45 -3.00 -3.57
CA ALA A 34 1.66 -3.32 -2.37
C ALA A 34 0.93 -4.67 -2.46
N TYR A 35 0.76 -5.25 -3.65
CA TYR A 35 0.27 -6.64 -3.74
C TYR A 35 1.22 -7.63 -3.06
N PHE A 36 2.52 -7.31 -3.04
CA PHE A 36 3.58 -8.08 -2.40
C PHE A 36 3.92 -7.55 -0.99
N GLU A 37 2.99 -6.83 -0.35
CA GLU A 37 3.20 -6.22 0.98
C GLU A 37 3.76 -7.23 1.99
N ARG A 38 3.20 -8.45 2.02
CA ARG A 38 3.57 -9.48 2.99
C ARG A 38 4.93 -10.08 2.69
N GLU A 39 5.21 -10.33 1.42
CA GLU A 39 6.48 -10.87 0.94
C GLU A 39 7.62 -9.87 1.19
N ILE A 40 7.38 -8.59 0.93
CA ILE A 40 8.32 -7.51 1.23
C ILE A 40 8.52 -7.39 2.75
N SER A 41 7.44 -7.45 3.53
CA SER A 41 7.54 -7.42 5.00
C SER A 41 8.30 -8.62 5.55
N ALA A 42 8.12 -9.81 4.98
CA ALA A 42 8.87 -11.01 5.34
C ALA A 42 10.37 -10.86 5.03
N TRP A 43 10.70 -10.32 3.85
CA TRP A 43 12.08 -10.04 3.47
C TRP A 43 12.74 -9.00 4.40
N MET A 44 11.98 -7.99 4.83
CA MET A 44 12.48 -6.93 5.72
C MET A 44 12.57 -7.36 7.19
N ARG A 45 11.93 -8.47 7.59
CA ARG A 45 11.90 -9.01 8.96
C ARG A 45 12.39 -10.47 8.98
N PRO A 46 13.68 -10.73 8.70
CA PRO A 46 14.21 -12.09 8.65
C PRO A 46 14.11 -12.85 9.99
N GLU A 47 13.99 -12.13 11.11
CA GLU A 47 13.76 -12.71 12.43
C GLU A 47 12.37 -13.36 12.61
N VAL A 48 11.40 -13.06 11.73
CA VAL A 48 10.05 -13.63 11.76
C VAL A 48 9.98 -14.82 10.81
N HIS A 49 10.07 -16.03 11.38
CA HIS A 49 9.95 -17.26 10.60
C HIS A 49 8.48 -17.56 10.26
N SER A 50 8.25 -17.85 8.99
CA SER A 50 6.94 -18.33 8.53
C SER A 50 6.81 -19.82 8.86
N ALA A 51 6.07 -20.14 9.92
CA ALA A 51 5.79 -21.50 10.34
C ALA A 51 4.33 -21.65 10.80
N PRO A 52 3.75 -22.86 10.73
CA PRO A 52 2.45 -23.13 11.36
C PRO A 52 2.51 -22.80 12.86
N VAL A 53 1.43 -22.20 13.38
CA VAL A 53 1.34 -21.89 14.81
C VAL A 53 1.25 -23.18 15.61
N SER A 54 2.20 -23.39 16.51
CA SER A 54 2.19 -24.52 17.44
C SER A 54 1.30 -24.24 18.66
N ALA A 55 0.77 -25.29 19.28
CA ALA A 55 0.08 -25.18 20.57
C ALA A 55 0.95 -24.49 21.63
N LYS A 56 2.26 -24.79 21.64
CA LYS A 56 3.23 -24.15 22.55
C LYS A 56 3.31 -22.64 22.36
N ALA A 57 3.25 -22.14 21.12
CA ALA A 57 3.25 -20.71 20.84
C ALA A 57 1.96 -20.04 21.32
N LEU A 58 0.82 -20.70 21.13
CA LEU A 58 -0.46 -20.21 21.63
C LEU A 58 -0.50 -20.18 23.16
N ASP A 59 0.00 -21.22 23.83
CA ASP A 59 0.12 -21.28 25.29
C ASP A 59 1.06 -20.21 25.83
N ALA A 60 2.14 -19.88 25.11
CA ALA A 60 3.04 -18.79 25.47
C ALA A 60 2.34 -17.43 25.39
N ALA A 61 1.60 -17.17 24.31
CA ALA A 61 0.80 -15.96 24.16
C ALA A 61 -0.27 -15.85 25.28
N GLY A 62 -0.97 -16.95 25.58
CA GLY A 62 -1.95 -17.02 26.67
C GLY A 62 -1.32 -16.73 28.04
N ARG A 63 -0.15 -17.30 28.33
CA ARG A 63 0.58 -17.01 29.58
C ARG A 63 1.00 -15.55 29.71
N VAL A 64 1.44 -14.92 28.61
CA VAL A 64 1.79 -13.49 28.62
C VAL A 64 0.56 -12.61 28.82
N LEU A 65 -0.56 -12.92 28.17
CA LEU A 65 -1.82 -12.21 28.42
C LEU A 65 -2.30 -12.38 29.87
N ALA A 66 -2.20 -13.59 30.43
CA ALA A 66 -2.57 -13.86 31.82
C ALA A 66 -1.63 -13.17 32.83
N ALA A 67 -0.36 -12.92 32.48
CA ALA A 67 0.60 -12.28 33.38
C ALA A 67 0.66 -10.76 33.24
N ARG A 68 0.58 -10.23 32.00
CA ARG A 68 0.79 -8.81 31.67
C ARG A 68 -0.52 -8.09 31.29
N GLY A 69 -1.54 -8.83 30.85
CA GLY A 69 -2.84 -8.29 30.42
C GLY A 69 -3.93 -8.39 31.48
N VAL A 70 -3.57 -8.59 32.76
CA VAL A 70 -4.55 -8.65 33.86
C VAL A 70 -5.25 -7.30 33.99
N GLY A 71 -6.59 -7.32 33.97
CA GLY A 71 -7.39 -6.09 34.03
C GLY A 71 -7.49 -5.34 32.70
N ALA A 72 -7.04 -5.92 31.58
CA ALA A 72 -7.27 -5.37 30.25
C ALA A 72 -8.77 -5.37 29.91
N GLU A 73 -9.22 -4.30 29.26
CA GLU A 73 -10.59 -4.18 28.75
C GLU A 73 -10.80 -5.11 27.55
N SER A 74 -9.77 -5.26 26.72
CA SER A 74 -9.78 -6.18 25.59
C SER A 74 -8.40 -6.77 25.34
N TRP A 75 -8.38 -8.00 24.85
CA TRP A 75 -7.19 -8.68 24.38
C TRP A 75 -7.48 -9.35 23.04
N THR A 76 -6.44 -9.52 22.23
CA THR A 76 -6.52 -10.14 20.92
C THR A 76 -5.25 -10.93 20.66
N VAL A 77 -5.42 -12.13 20.10
CA VAL A 77 -4.31 -12.93 19.57
C VAL A 77 -4.49 -13.01 18.06
N THR A 78 -3.53 -12.45 17.31
CA THR A 78 -3.54 -12.46 15.85
C THR A 78 -2.63 -13.57 15.34
N ILE A 79 -3.25 -14.52 14.63
CA ILE A 79 -2.57 -15.66 14.01
C ILE A 79 -1.98 -15.19 12.66
N PRO A 80 -0.68 -15.44 12.39
CA PRO A 80 -0.06 -15.06 11.14
C PRO A 80 -0.65 -15.86 9.96
N GLY A 81 -0.81 -15.18 8.83
CA GLY A 81 -1.30 -15.80 7.61
C GLY A 81 -0.26 -16.68 6.90
N LYS A 82 -0.70 -17.49 5.92
CA LYS A 82 0.18 -18.40 5.17
C LYS A 82 1.24 -17.70 4.30
N ARG A 83 1.06 -16.41 3.99
CA ARG A 83 1.95 -15.63 3.12
C ARG A 83 3.19 -15.06 3.85
N GLY A 84 3.31 -15.31 5.15
CA GLY A 84 4.43 -14.80 5.94
C GLY A 84 4.36 -13.29 6.21
N GLY A 85 5.45 -12.76 6.79
CA GLY A 85 5.63 -11.34 7.11
C GLY A 85 5.14 -10.91 8.49
N ASP A 86 4.32 -11.76 9.13
CA ASP A 86 3.71 -11.52 10.44
C ASP A 86 4.13 -12.59 11.45
N ALA A 87 4.37 -12.18 12.68
CA ALA A 87 4.58 -13.08 13.82
C ALA A 87 3.24 -13.40 14.50
N LEU A 88 3.22 -14.38 15.42
CA LEU A 88 2.09 -14.52 16.33
C LEU A 88 2.06 -13.30 17.25
N LEU A 89 0.99 -12.52 17.22
CA LEU A 89 0.88 -11.28 17.99
C LEU A 89 -0.14 -11.45 19.10
N ALA A 90 0.26 -11.18 20.34
CA ALA A 90 -0.67 -10.95 21.44
C ALA A 90 -0.71 -9.45 21.72
N SER A 91 -1.89 -8.86 21.70
CA SER A 91 -2.10 -7.45 22.01
C SER A 91 -3.22 -7.26 23.02
N TRP A 92 -3.09 -6.28 23.90
CA TRP A 92 -4.11 -5.95 24.88
C TRP A 92 -4.21 -4.45 25.12
N LEU A 93 -5.38 -4.01 25.57
CA LEU A 93 -5.70 -2.62 25.86
C LEU A 93 -6.14 -2.49 27.31
N MET A 94 -5.47 -1.61 28.06
CA MET A 94 -5.87 -1.32 29.44
C MET A 94 -7.03 -0.31 29.49
N PRO A 95 -7.82 -0.29 30.57
CA PRO A 95 -8.92 0.65 30.72
C PRO A 95 -8.42 2.11 30.59
N GLY A 96 -9.10 2.89 29.76
CA GLY A 96 -8.77 4.30 29.51
C GLY A 96 -7.62 4.56 28.51
N GLN A 97 -7.02 3.51 27.94
CA GLN A 97 -6.05 3.65 26.85
C GLN A 97 -6.74 3.75 25.48
N SER A 98 -6.12 4.50 24.56
CA SER A 98 -6.54 4.49 23.16
C SER A 98 -5.92 3.32 22.41
N TRP A 99 -6.48 2.97 21.26
CA TRP A 99 -5.95 1.92 20.38
C TRP A 99 -4.49 2.15 19.96
N ARG A 100 -4.01 3.40 20.01
CA ARG A 100 -2.62 3.79 19.75
C ARG A 100 -1.66 3.38 20.87
N ASP A 101 -2.17 3.21 22.08
CA ASP A 101 -1.39 2.88 23.28
C ASP A 101 -1.48 1.39 23.62
N ARG A 102 -2.02 0.57 22.72
CA ARG A 102 -2.16 -0.87 22.93
C ARG A 102 -0.78 -1.50 23.14
N HIS A 103 -0.73 -2.42 24.08
CA HIS A 103 0.47 -3.21 24.32
C HIS A 103 0.52 -4.38 23.34
N GLU A 104 1.70 -4.66 22.81
CA GLU A 104 1.93 -5.71 21.82
C GLU A 104 3.15 -6.55 22.19
N VAL A 105 3.01 -7.87 22.08
CA VAL A 105 4.12 -8.83 22.20
C VAL A 105 4.05 -9.80 21.04
N ARG A 106 5.18 -9.97 20.35
CA ARG A 106 5.30 -10.85 19.18
C ARG A 106 6.01 -12.13 19.58
N PHE A 107 5.56 -13.26 19.02
CA PHE A 107 6.09 -14.59 19.30
C PHE A 107 6.43 -15.32 18.01
N ASP A 108 7.46 -16.15 18.09
CA ASP A 108 7.78 -17.10 17.05
C ASP A 108 6.66 -18.16 16.95
N PRO A 109 6.02 -18.33 15.77
CA PRO A 109 4.90 -19.24 15.58
C PRO A 109 5.21 -20.71 15.90
N ALA A 110 6.45 -21.15 15.69
CA ALA A 110 6.85 -22.53 15.92
C ALA A 110 7.27 -22.74 17.38
N THR A 111 8.10 -21.86 17.92
CA THR A 111 8.76 -22.10 19.22
C THR A 111 8.05 -21.48 20.42
N GLY A 112 7.23 -20.44 20.20
CA GLY A 112 6.58 -19.67 21.25
C GLY A 112 7.52 -18.73 22.01
N ARG A 113 8.72 -18.47 21.48
CA ARG A 113 9.66 -17.50 22.06
C ARG A 113 9.20 -16.08 21.72
N GLU A 114 9.31 -15.17 22.69
CA GLU A 114 9.11 -13.74 22.47
C GLU A 114 10.17 -13.22 21.48
N LEU A 115 9.71 -12.52 20.44
CA LEU A 115 10.53 -11.96 19.37
C LEU A 115 10.62 -10.45 19.51
N GLN A 116 11.85 -9.95 19.52
CA GLN A 116 12.14 -8.53 19.32
C GLN A 116 12.25 -8.28 17.82
N VAL A 117 11.13 -7.94 17.20
CA VAL A 117 11.08 -7.62 15.76
C VAL A 117 11.53 -6.18 15.57
N ARG A 118 12.43 -5.95 14.61
CA ARG A 118 12.90 -4.60 14.30
C ARG A 118 11.75 -3.67 13.93
N ASP A 119 11.94 -2.39 14.20
CA ASP A 119 10.99 -1.38 13.76
C ASP A 119 11.09 -1.19 12.25
N THR A 120 10.03 -1.51 11.53
CA THR A 120 9.93 -1.33 10.09
C THR A 120 8.47 -1.38 9.66
N GLU A 121 8.07 -0.42 8.83
CA GLU A 121 6.77 -0.44 8.14
C GLU A 121 6.69 -1.54 7.07
N GLY A 122 7.81 -2.16 6.71
CA GLY A 122 7.82 -3.26 5.74
C GLY A 122 7.19 -2.87 4.40
N GLY A 123 6.42 -3.80 3.82
CA GLY A 123 5.60 -3.53 2.65
C GLY A 123 4.39 -2.62 2.94
N TYR A 124 3.97 -2.49 4.21
CA TYR A 124 2.80 -1.68 4.59
C TYR A 124 3.02 -0.19 4.26
N PHE A 125 4.28 0.26 4.25
CA PHE A 125 4.63 1.58 3.70
C PHE A 125 4.16 1.76 2.26
N LEU A 126 4.38 0.77 1.39
CA LEU A 126 4.00 0.84 -0.03
C LEU A 126 2.48 0.86 -0.19
N TYR A 127 1.79 0.06 0.62
CA TYR A 127 0.33 0.06 0.71
C TYR A 127 -0.19 1.44 1.13
N ARG A 128 0.36 2.05 2.19
CA ARG A 128 -0.05 3.40 2.62
C ARG A 128 0.29 4.47 1.59
N PHE A 129 1.46 4.39 0.98
CA PHE A 129 1.90 5.39 0.00
C PHE A 129 0.95 5.48 -1.20
N HIS A 130 0.36 4.35 -1.61
CA HIS A 130 -0.61 4.28 -2.71
C HIS A 130 -1.80 5.26 -2.56
N PHE A 131 -2.22 5.60 -1.34
CA PHE A 131 -3.39 6.47 -1.12
C PHE A 131 -3.17 7.65 -0.16
N ASP A 132 -2.19 7.57 0.74
CA ASP A 132 -1.90 8.60 1.74
C ASP A 132 -0.59 9.37 1.47
N LEU A 133 0.19 9.04 0.43
CA LEU A 133 1.41 9.75 -0.01
C LEU A 133 2.48 10.02 1.06
N HIS A 134 2.42 9.38 2.23
CA HIS A 134 3.34 9.33 3.40
C HIS A 134 3.90 10.67 3.98
N ALA A 135 4.20 11.68 3.16
CA ALA A 135 4.84 12.92 3.54
C ALA A 135 3.86 14.07 3.84
N MET A 136 2.55 13.82 3.82
CA MET A 136 1.55 14.90 3.97
C MET A 136 0.31 14.45 4.75
N PRO A 137 -0.52 15.40 5.24
CA PRO A 137 -1.75 15.05 5.94
C PRO A 137 -2.67 14.22 5.06
N VAL A 138 -3.25 13.17 5.66
CA VAL A 138 -4.12 12.18 4.99
C VAL A 138 -5.24 12.83 4.16
N SER A 139 -5.84 13.92 4.66
CA SER A 139 -6.88 14.66 3.95
C SER A 139 -6.39 15.25 2.63
N TRP A 140 -5.21 15.89 2.64
CA TRP A 140 -4.60 16.47 1.45
C TRP A 140 -4.14 15.42 0.46
N ALA A 141 -3.50 14.34 0.95
CA ALA A 141 -3.06 13.25 0.10
C ALA A 141 -4.21 12.64 -0.69
N ARG A 142 -5.30 12.27 0.00
CA ARG A 142 -6.47 11.66 -0.63
C ARG A 142 -7.16 12.61 -1.61
N MET A 143 -7.21 13.90 -1.30
CA MET A 143 -7.76 14.90 -2.24
C MET A 143 -6.94 14.98 -3.53
N ILE A 144 -5.61 15.05 -3.42
CA ILE A 144 -4.71 15.10 -4.59
C ILE A 144 -4.83 13.84 -5.44
N VAL A 145 -4.77 12.66 -4.79
CA VAL A 145 -4.92 11.36 -5.45
C VAL A 145 -6.25 11.27 -6.19
N SER A 146 -7.35 11.70 -5.55
CA SER A 146 -8.69 11.67 -6.14
C SER A 146 -8.82 12.62 -7.33
N MET A 147 -8.27 13.83 -7.21
CA MET A 147 -8.29 14.82 -8.29
C MET A 147 -7.42 14.40 -9.48
N ALA A 148 -6.25 13.81 -9.21
CA ALA A 148 -5.38 13.26 -10.23
C ALA A 148 -6.05 12.07 -10.95
N ALA A 149 -6.72 11.17 -10.23
CA ALA A 149 -7.47 10.06 -10.81
C ALA A 149 -8.62 10.54 -11.70
N LEU A 150 -9.41 11.53 -11.24
CA LEU A 150 -10.50 12.10 -12.05
C LEU A 150 -9.98 12.82 -13.30
N ALA A 151 -8.93 13.64 -13.16
CA ALA A 151 -8.30 14.30 -14.29
C ALA A 151 -7.76 13.30 -15.31
N MET A 152 -7.13 12.22 -14.85
CA MET A 152 -6.64 11.14 -15.70
C MET A 152 -7.77 10.39 -16.40
N LEU A 153 -8.89 10.12 -15.73
CA LEU A 153 -10.08 9.51 -16.33
C LEU A 153 -10.61 10.37 -17.49
N VAL A 154 -10.76 11.67 -17.27
CA VAL A 154 -11.21 12.62 -18.31
C VAL A 154 -10.20 12.68 -19.45
N ALA A 155 -8.90 12.74 -19.15
CA ALA A 155 -7.84 12.75 -20.15
C ALA A 155 -7.83 11.48 -21.01
N ILE A 156 -8.01 10.29 -20.40
CA ILE A 156 -8.09 9.01 -21.11
C ILE A 156 -9.32 9.00 -22.05
N ILE A 157 -10.50 9.33 -21.54
CA ILE A 157 -11.74 9.35 -22.34
C ILE A 157 -11.60 10.33 -23.52
N SER A 158 -11.12 11.55 -23.24
CA SER A 158 -10.89 12.57 -24.26
C SER A 158 -9.82 12.13 -25.28
N GLY A 159 -8.77 11.45 -24.82
CA GLY A 159 -7.72 10.88 -25.67
C GLY A 159 -8.26 9.81 -26.62
N ILE A 160 -9.11 8.89 -26.13
CA ILE A 160 -9.75 7.84 -26.94
C ILE A 160 -10.64 8.48 -28.03
N VAL A 161 -11.46 9.48 -27.66
CA VAL A 161 -12.33 10.18 -28.61
C VAL A 161 -11.52 10.93 -29.67
N THR A 162 -10.45 11.61 -29.25
CA THR A 162 -9.60 12.41 -30.16
C THR A 162 -8.78 11.52 -31.10
N HIS A 163 -8.27 10.41 -30.58
CA HIS A 163 -7.47 9.44 -31.34
C HIS A 163 -8.32 8.22 -31.73
N LYS A 164 -9.42 8.45 -32.47
CA LYS A 164 -10.31 7.37 -32.94
C LYS A 164 -9.61 6.25 -33.73
N LYS A 165 -8.43 6.52 -34.30
CA LYS A 165 -7.61 5.56 -35.04
C LYS A 165 -6.43 5.02 -34.26
N ILE A 166 -6.29 5.29 -32.95
CA ILE A 166 -5.10 4.90 -32.18
C ILE A 166 -4.78 3.42 -32.32
N PHE A 167 -5.80 2.55 -32.26
CA PHE A 167 -5.62 1.11 -32.44
C PHE A 167 -5.25 0.75 -33.88
N ALA A 168 -5.92 1.33 -34.87
CA ALA A 168 -5.62 1.08 -36.28
C ALA A 168 -4.21 1.53 -36.67
N ASP A 169 -3.76 2.68 -36.16
CA ASP A 169 -2.43 3.24 -36.41
C ASP A 169 -1.34 2.50 -35.62
N PHE A 170 -1.63 2.00 -34.41
CA PHE A 170 -0.67 1.27 -33.58
C PHE A 170 -0.28 -0.09 -34.17
N PHE A 171 -1.24 -0.80 -34.79
CA PHE A 171 -0.98 -2.06 -35.49
C PHE A 171 -0.54 -1.89 -36.94
N MET A 172 -0.44 -0.64 -37.44
CA MET A 172 0.03 -0.38 -38.80
C MET A 172 1.56 -0.33 -38.84
N LEU A 173 2.18 -1.43 -39.24
CA LEU A 173 3.63 -1.50 -39.50
C LEU A 173 3.98 -0.58 -40.68
N ARG A 174 4.63 0.55 -40.40
CA ARG A 174 5.08 1.51 -41.42
C ARG A 174 6.53 1.20 -41.80
N PHE A 175 6.71 0.32 -42.78
CA PHE A 175 8.04 -0.01 -43.32
C PHE A 175 8.69 1.10 -44.16
N ASN A 176 7.98 2.20 -44.46
CA ASN A 176 8.43 3.22 -45.43
C ASN A 176 8.63 4.63 -44.84
N LYS A 177 8.95 4.72 -43.55
CA LYS A 177 9.49 5.95 -42.94
C LYS A 177 10.89 5.65 -42.40
N GLY A 178 11.87 5.71 -43.30
CA GLY A 178 13.26 5.98 -42.92
C GLY A 178 13.42 7.46 -42.52
N PRO A 179 14.57 7.85 -41.94
CA PRO A 179 14.86 9.23 -41.55
C PRO A 179 14.68 10.23 -42.70
#